data_AF-A0A3D0HGX2-F1
#
_entry.id   AF-A0A3D0HGX2-F1
#
_cell.length_a   1.000
_cell.length_b   1.000
_cell.length_c   1.000
_cell.angle_alpha   90.00
_cell.angle_beta   90.00
_cell.angle_gamma   90.00
#
_symmetry.space_group_name_H-M   'P 1'
#
loop_
_entity.id
_entity.type
_entity.pdbx_description
1 polymer ?
#
loop_
_entity_poly.entity_id
_entity_poly.type
_entity_poly.pdbx_seq_one_letter_code
_entity_poly.pdbx_strand_id
1 'polypeptide(L)'
;MASSDKNQPATTAITAGRDDSGSLAPTLTPATTWTSSGLEESHRQATAIHETKFYSRYANPTVEAFEHAIAELENTQAALAFASGMGAISSVVLALCSK
;
A
#
# COMPACT_ATOMS: atom_id res chain seq x y z
N MET A 1 20.79 20.69 -13.01
CA MET A 1 19.81 19.69 -12.50
C MET A 1 20.60 18.43 -12.22
N ALA A 2 20.95 18.18 -10.96
CA ALA A 2 21.69 16.98 -10.58
C ALA A 2 20.82 15.76 -10.89
N SER A 3 21.36 14.81 -11.65
CA SER A 3 20.80 13.46 -11.76
C SER A 3 20.62 12.95 -10.34
N SER A 4 19.37 12.73 -9.92
CA SER A 4 19.09 12.03 -8.68
C SER A 4 19.67 10.63 -8.83
N ASP A 5 20.84 10.38 -8.27
CA ASP A 5 21.39 9.03 -8.19
C ASP A 5 20.35 8.16 -7.50
N LYS A 6 19.71 7.27 -8.27
CA LYS A 6 18.80 6.27 -7.70
C LYS A 6 19.63 5.43 -6.73
N ASN A 7 19.11 5.31 -5.52
CA ASN A 7 19.66 4.39 -4.52
C ASN A 7 19.82 2.99 -5.14
N GLN A 8 20.85 2.26 -4.72
CA GLN A 8 20.98 0.86 -5.10
C GLN A 8 19.80 0.06 -4.51
N PRO A 9 19.34 -1.04 -5.15
CA PRO A 9 18.19 -1.80 -4.68
C PRO A 9 18.31 -2.28 -3.22
N ALA A 10 19.52 -2.64 -2.78
CA ALA A 10 19.77 -3.04 -1.40
C ALA A 10 19.54 -1.90 -0.39
N THR A 11 19.82 -0.65 -0.78
CA THR A 11 19.53 0.53 0.03
C THR A 11 18.02 0.80 0.05
N THR A 12 17.38 0.78 -1.12
CA THR A 12 15.93 0.96 -1.27
C THR A 12 15.15 -0.03 -0.40
N ALA A 13 15.57 -1.30 -0.34
CA ALA A 13 14.91 -2.33 0.46
C ALA A 13 14.87 -2.01 1.99
N ILE A 14 15.74 -1.12 2.47
CA ILE A 14 15.83 -0.73 3.89
C ILE A 14 15.17 0.64 4.15
N THR A 15 15.12 1.51 3.15
CA THR A 15 14.70 2.91 3.30
C THR A 15 13.32 3.22 2.74
N ALA A 16 12.83 2.43 1.78
CA ALA A 16 11.55 2.65 1.12
C ALA A 16 10.35 2.30 2.03
N GLY A 17 9.19 2.86 1.70
CA GLY A 17 7.93 2.50 2.36
C GLY A 17 7.78 2.97 3.81
N ARG A 18 8.60 3.92 4.27
CA ARG A 18 8.47 4.46 5.63
C ARG A 18 7.27 5.39 5.74
N ASP A 19 6.64 5.37 6.92
CA ASP A 19 5.57 6.28 7.27
C ASP A 19 6.12 7.58 7.89
N ASP A 20 5.23 8.56 8.10
CA ASP A 20 5.56 9.85 8.71
C ASP A 20 5.59 9.79 10.26
N SER A 21 5.64 8.60 10.87
CA SER A 21 5.58 8.46 12.33
C SER A 21 6.84 8.93 13.06
N GLY A 22 7.96 9.01 12.34
CA GLY A 22 9.30 9.24 12.91
C GLY A 22 9.88 8.02 13.65
N SER A 23 9.17 6.90 13.69
CA SER A 23 9.68 5.64 14.23
C SER A 23 10.75 5.04 13.32
N LEU A 24 11.82 4.50 13.91
CA LEU A 24 12.83 3.75 13.16
C LEU A 24 12.32 2.39 12.68
N ALA A 25 11.48 1.74 13.48
CA ALA A 25 10.82 0.51 13.12
C ALA A 25 9.47 0.82 12.44
N PRO A 26 9.03 0.04 11.43
CA PRO A 26 7.73 0.24 10.81
C PRO A 26 6.59 0.17 11.83
N THR A 27 5.63 1.09 11.73
CA THR A 27 4.44 1.06 12.57
C THR A 27 3.54 -0.11 12.20
N LEU A 28 3.09 -0.86 13.21
CA LEU A 28 2.09 -1.90 13.05
C LEU A 28 0.70 -1.33 13.36
N THR A 29 -0.22 -1.43 12.41
CA THR A 29 -1.61 -0.99 12.56
C THR A 29 -2.54 -2.22 12.64
N PRO A 30 -2.75 -2.81 13.84
CA PRO A 30 -3.58 -3.99 14.04
C PRO A 30 -5.08 -3.66 14.10
N ALA A 31 -5.52 -2.64 13.38
CA ALA A 31 -6.93 -2.25 13.28
C ALA A 31 -7.55 -2.82 12.00
N THR A 32 -8.85 -3.10 12.04
CA THR A 32 -9.62 -3.53 10.86
C THR A 32 -10.49 -2.40 10.29
N THR A 33 -10.89 -1.43 11.11
CA THR A 33 -11.80 -0.33 10.79
C THR A 33 -11.31 0.97 11.41
N TRP A 34 -11.70 2.11 10.84
CA TRP A 34 -11.38 3.45 11.34
C TRP A 34 -12.64 4.25 11.69
N THR A 35 -12.47 5.23 12.56
CA THR A 35 -13.54 6.20 12.88
C THR A 35 -13.67 7.22 11.77
N SER A 36 -14.88 7.74 11.58
CA SER A 36 -15.18 8.83 10.64
C SER A 36 -15.91 9.96 11.37
N SER A 37 -15.78 11.18 10.85
CA SER A 37 -16.44 12.38 11.36
C SER A 37 -17.92 12.49 10.97
N GLY A 38 -18.41 11.63 10.08
CA GLY A 38 -19.82 11.62 9.68
C GLY A 38 -20.11 10.76 8.44
N LEU A 39 -21.39 10.74 8.05
CA LEU A 39 -21.88 9.91 6.93
C LEU A 39 -21.21 10.27 5.59
N GLU A 40 -21.05 11.56 5.31
CA GLU A 40 -20.45 12.03 4.05
C GLU A 40 -19.00 11.57 3.89
N GLU A 41 -18.19 11.68 4.95
CA GLU A 41 -16.81 11.19 4.94
C GLU A 41 -16.77 9.67 4.80
N SER A 42 -17.61 8.95 5.55
CA SER A 42 -17.68 7.49 5.45
C SER A 42 -18.06 7.03 4.04
N HIS A 43 -19.02 7.70 3.40
CA HIS A 43 -19.41 7.41 2.02
C HIS A 43 -18.28 7.68 1.03
N ARG A 44 -17.60 8.82 1.16
CA ARG A 44 -16.43 9.16 0.34
C ARG A 44 -15.33 8.12 0.48
N GLN A 45 -14.99 7.73 1.71
CA GLN A 45 -13.98 6.71 1.99
C GLN A 45 -14.38 5.33 1.47
N ALA A 46 -15.65 4.93 1.60
CA ALA A 46 -16.15 3.65 1.13
C ALA A 46 -16.12 3.49 -0.39
N THR A 47 -16.19 4.60 -1.13
CA THR A 47 -16.23 4.62 -2.60
C THR A 47 -14.91 5.03 -3.24
N ALA A 48 -13.93 5.44 -2.44
CA ALA A 48 -12.59 5.75 -2.89
C ALA A 48 -11.82 4.45 -3.26
N ILE A 49 -10.90 4.59 -4.22
CA ILE A 49 -10.00 3.51 -4.62
C ILE A 49 -8.85 3.48 -3.62
N HIS A 50 -8.60 2.30 -3.04
CA HIS A 50 -7.47 2.04 -2.12
C HIS A 50 -7.39 3.00 -0.93
N GLU A 51 -8.52 3.32 -0.30
CA GLU A 51 -8.55 4.19 0.90
C GLU A 51 -8.02 3.45 2.14
N THR A 52 -6.84 3.86 2.59
CA THR A 52 -6.06 3.24 3.67
C THR A 52 -6.70 3.35 5.05
N LYS A 53 -7.67 4.26 5.25
CA LYS A 53 -8.32 4.46 6.56
C LYS A 53 -9.83 4.23 6.52
N PHE A 54 -10.27 3.18 5.82
CA PHE A 54 -11.68 2.74 5.83
C PHE A 54 -11.86 1.31 6.34
N TYR A 55 -11.27 0.32 5.64
CA TYR A 55 -11.39 -1.09 6.00
C TYR A 55 -10.16 -1.90 5.56
N SER A 56 -9.49 -2.57 6.51
CA SER A 56 -8.19 -3.22 6.32
C SER A 56 -8.16 -4.36 5.30
N ARG A 57 -9.32 -4.82 4.83
CA ARG A 57 -9.40 -5.77 3.70
C ARG A 57 -8.86 -5.15 2.41
N TYR A 58 -9.07 -3.86 2.20
CA TYR A 58 -8.71 -3.17 0.96
C TYR A 58 -7.36 -2.47 1.10
N ALA A 59 -7.15 -1.76 2.20
CA ALA A 59 -5.90 -1.04 2.47
C ALA A 59 -5.70 -0.86 3.97
N ASN A 60 -4.44 -0.86 4.42
CA ASN A 60 -4.02 -0.70 5.81
C ASN A 60 -2.66 0.00 5.83
N PRO A 61 -2.39 0.96 6.76
CA PRO A 61 -1.14 1.73 6.73
C PRO A 61 0.14 0.89 6.74
N THR A 62 0.14 -0.23 7.47
CA THR A 62 1.29 -1.14 7.50
C THR A 62 1.47 -1.88 6.17
N VAL A 63 0.37 -2.19 5.48
CA VAL A 63 0.39 -2.86 4.18
C VAL A 63 0.77 -1.88 3.07
N GLU A 64 0.26 -0.66 3.11
CA GLU A 64 0.57 0.42 2.16
C GLU A 64 2.07 0.78 2.20
N ALA A 65 2.65 0.83 3.40
CA ALA A 65 4.11 0.97 3.58
C ALA A 65 4.89 -0.10 2.79
N PHE A 66 4.47 -1.36 2.89
CA PHE A 66 5.09 -2.46 2.14
C PHE A 66 4.85 -2.34 0.62
N GLU A 67 3.64 -1.99 0.19
CA GLU A 67 3.30 -1.78 -1.22
C GLU A 67 4.15 -0.68 -1.86
N HIS A 68 4.33 0.45 -1.17
CA HIS A 68 5.22 1.53 -1.61
C HIS A 68 6.67 1.07 -1.74
N ALA A 69 7.18 0.28 -0.78
CA ALA A 69 8.53 -0.25 -0.85
C ALA A 69 8.73 -1.17 -2.07
N ILE A 70 7.78 -2.05 -2.36
CA ILE A 70 7.83 -2.94 -3.53
C ILE A 70 7.74 -2.13 -4.83
N ALA A 71 6.85 -1.13 -4.90
CA ALA A 71 6.73 -0.29 -6.08
C ALA A 71 8.03 0.46 -6.40
N GLU A 72 8.71 0.98 -5.37
CA GLU A 72 10.00 1.65 -5.54
C GLU A 72 11.10 0.68 -6.01
N LEU A 73 11.17 -0.52 -5.41
CA LEU A 73 12.12 -1.56 -5.78
C LEU A 73 11.97 -2.03 -7.23
N GLU A 74 10.72 -2.25 -7.67
CA GLU A 74 10.40 -2.73 -9.01
C GLU A 74 10.31 -1.61 -10.05
N ASN A 75 10.50 -0.35 -9.64
CA ASN A 75 10.34 0.85 -10.48
C ASN A 75 8.96 0.93 -11.16
N THR A 76 7.90 0.59 -10.42
CA THR A 76 6.51 0.66 -10.87
C THR A 76 5.78 1.86 -10.28
N GLN A 77 4.61 2.18 -10.82
CA GLN A 77 3.78 3.29 -10.32
C GLN A 77 3.07 2.94 -9.00
N ALA A 78 2.79 1.65 -8.78
CA ALA A 78 2.10 1.13 -7.60
C ALA A 78 2.39 -0.37 -7.47
N ALA A 79 2.13 -0.91 -6.29
CA ALA A 79 2.04 -2.34 -6.01
C ALA A 79 0.82 -2.60 -5.13
N LEU A 80 0.37 -3.86 -5.11
CA LEU A 80 -0.75 -4.31 -4.29
C LEU A 80 -0.36 -5.62 -3.60
N ALA A 81 -0.52 -5.68 -2.29
CA ALA A 81 -0.21 -6.85 -1.49
C ALA A 81 -1.38 -7.84 -1.45
N PHE A 82 -1.06 -9.13 -1.43
CA PHE A 82 -2.05 -10.21 -1.38
C PHE A 82 -1.69 -11.21 -0.28
N ALA A 83 -2.68 -11.95 0.19
CA ALA A 83 -2.49 -12.99 1.20
C ALA A 83 -1.53 -14.13 0.76
N SER A 84 -1.32 -14.32 -0.54
CA SER A 84 -0.36 -15.28 -1.08
C SER A 84 0.03 -14.94 -2.53
N GLY A 85 1.12 -15.54 -3.02
CA GLY A 85 1.51 -15.44 -4.43
C GLY A 85 0.43 -15.95 -5.40
N MET A 86 -0.26 -17.05 -5.06
CA MET A 86 -1.39 -17.54 -5.86
C MET A 86 -2.58 -16.58 -5.84
N GLY A 87 -2.80 -15.87 -4.72
CA GLY A 87 -3.79 -14.79 -4.62
C GLY A 87 -3.49 -13.65 -5.58
N ALA A 88 -2.22 -13.22 -5.67
CA ALA A 88 -1.78 -12.20 -6.61
C ALA A 88 -2.00 -12.62 -8.07
N ILE A 89 -1.51 -13.81 -8.45
CA ILE A 89 -1.64 -14.34 -9.82
C ILE A 89 -3.12 -14.48 -10.22
N SER A 90 -3.92 -15.10 -9.36
CA SER A 90 -5.35 -15.32 -9.66
C SER A 90 -6.11 -14.00 -9.78
N SER A 91 -5.80 -13.01 -8.93
CA SER A 91 -6.45 -11.70 -8.99
C SER A 91 -6.15 -10.97 -10.30
N VAL A 92 -4.90 -10.99 -10.77
CA VAL A 92 -4.52 -10.39 -12.06
C VAL A 92 -5.26 -11.07 -13.21
N VAL A 93 -5.28 -12.41 -13.24
CA VAL A 93 -5.99 -13.15 -14.30
C VAL A 93 -7.48 -12.88 -14.28
N LEU A 94 -8.13 -12.90 -13.11
CA LEU A 94 -9.56 -12.64 -13.01
C LEU A 94 -9.90 -11.19 -13.35
N ALA A 95 -9.08 -10.21 -12.94
CA ALA A 95 -9.31 -8.81 -13.24
C ALA A 95 -9.19 -8.47 -14.72
N LEU A 96 -8.28 -9.14 -15.45
CA LEU A 96 -7.98 -8.81 -16.85
C LEU A 96 -8.66 -9.75 -17.86
N CYS A 97 -9.02 -10.96 -17.45
CA CYS A 97 -9.54 -12.01 -18.34
C CYS A 97 -10.96 -12.48 -18.00
N SER A 98 -11.55 -12.05 -16.88
CA SER A 98 -12.98 -12.30 -16.64
C SER A 98 -13.82 -11.42 -17.56
N LYS A 99 -14.93 -11.99 -18.04
CA LYS A 99 -15.97 -11.24 -18.74
C LYS A 99 -16.72 -10.31 -17.79
#